data_AF-A0A7S1DBJ1-F1
#
_entry.id   AF-A0A7S1DBJ1-F1
#
_cell.length_a   1.000
_cell.length_b   1.000
_cell.length_c   1.000
_cell.angle_alpha   90.00
_cell.angle_beta   90.00
_cell.angle_gamma   90.00
#
_symmetry.space_group_name_H-M   'P 1'
#
loop_
_entity.id
_entity.type
_entity.pdbx_description
1 polymer ?
#
loop_
_entity_poly.entity_id
_entity_poly.type
_entity_poly.pdbx_seq_one_letter_code
_entity_poly.pdbx_strand_id
1 'polypeptide(L)'
;GGNPKFRALRLTEGNFSWGSEVIARKTRIIDVVYNASNNELVRTKTLVKSAIVEVDATPFRDWFEKHYHYRIPVKGKEEGGPIAVTGKDGKTPSKVAARQAVAG
;
A
#
# COMPACT_ATOMS: atom_id res chain seq x y z
N GLY A 1 -1.19 19.85 33.88
CA GLY A 1 -1.76 18.54 33.51
C GLY A 1 -3.10 18.70 32.81
N GLY A 2 -3.11 19.27 31.60
CA GLY A 2 -4.33 19.52 30.81
C GLY A 2 -4.17 19.11 29.34
N ASN A 3 -3.24 18.19 29.05
CA ASN A 3 -2.96 17.77 27.67
C ASN A 3 -4.01 16.74 27.21
N PRO A 4 -4.53 16.86 25.97
CA PRO A 4 -5.51 15.93 25.44
C PRO A 4 -4.89 14.55 25.18
N LYS A 5 -5.67 13.49 25.44
CA LYS A 5 -5.33 12.10 25.10
C LYS A 5 -6.48 11.51 24.29
N PHE A 6 -6.22 11.23 23.02
CA PHE A 6 -7.23 10.67 22.11
C PHE A 6 -7.29 9.16 22.28
N ARG A 7 -8.47 8.65 22.67
CA ARG A 7 -8.74 7.21 22.75
C ARG A 7 -9.53 6.77 21.54
N ALA A 8 -8.89 6.06 20.64
CA ALA A 8 -9.57 5.42 19.53
C ALA A 8 -10.41 4.24 20.03
N LEU A 9 -11.67 4.16 19.60
CA LEU A 9 -12.58 3.05 19.93
C LEU A 9 -12.85 2.16 18.70
N ARG A 10 -12.92 2.78 17.52
CA ARG A 10 -13.06 2.11 16.22
C ARG A 10 -12.22 2.88 15.21
N LEU A 11 -11.31 2.18 14.53
CA LEU A 11 -10.50 2.74 13.46
C LEU A 11 -10.70 1.88 12.22
N THR A 12 -11.05 2.53 11.11
CA THR A 12 -11.24 1.88 9.81
C THR A 12 -10.04 2.07 8.89
N GLU A 13 -9.26 3.13 9.10
CA GLU A 13 -8.18 3.54 8.21
C GLU A 13 -6.95 3.96 9.02
N GLY A 14 -5.77 3.80 8.41
CA GLY A 14 -4.49 4.22 8.97
C GLY A 14 -3.55 4.72 7.88
N ASN A 15 -2.51 5.45 8.26
CA ASN A 15 -1.44 5.83 7.32
C ASN A 15 -0.30 4.81 7.46
N PHE A 16 -0.09 4.03 6.41
CA PHE A 16 0.91 2.96 6.37
C PHE A 16 2.05 3.32 5.43
N SER A 17 3.28 2.95 5.80
CA SER A 17 4.48 3.20 4.99
C SER A 17 4.95 1.94 4.27
N TRP A 18 5.32 2.09 3.00
CA TRP A 18 6.02 1.08 2.21
C TRP A 18 7.50 1.44 2.17
N GLY A 19 8.30 0.71 2.95
CA GLY A 19 9.70 1.07 3.23
C GLY A 19 10.65 1.03 2.03
N SER A 20 10.48 0.08 1.10
CA SER A 20 11.37 -0.04 -0.07
C SER A 20 11.23 1.15 -1.02
N GLU A 21 10.03 1.72 -1.11
CA GLU A 21 9.69 2.83 -1.99
C GLU A 21 9.65 4.19 -1.28
N VAL A 22 9.86 4.19 0.04
CA VAL A 22 9.84 5.40 0.89
C VAL A 22 8.57 6.23 0.68
N ILE A 23 7.42 5.55 0.60
CA ILE A 23 6.11 6.21 0.52
C ILE A 23 5.22 5.85 1.70
N ALA A 24 4.27 6.72 2.00
CA ALA A 24 3.18 6.42 2.92
C ALA A 24 1.83 6.75 2.28
N ARG A 25 0.83 5.90 2.52
CA ARG A 25 -0.53 6.08 2.02
C ARG A 25 -1.54 5.76 3.10
N LYS A 26 -2.64 6.52 3.09
CA LYS A 26 -3.82 6.21 3.89
C LYS A 26 -4.54 5.03 3.25
N THR A 27 -4.68 3.94 4.00
CA THR A 27 -5.34 2.71 3.54
C THR A 27 -6.31 2.20 4.59
N ARG A 28 -7.27 1.38 4.15
CA ARG A 28 -8.22 0.72 5.03
C ARG A 28 -7.56 -0.47 5.73
N ILE A 29 -7.87 -0.63 7.00
CA ILE A 29 -7.52 -1.83 7.78
C ILE A 29 -8.63 -2.85 7.54
N ILE A 30 -8.26 -4.03 7.02
CA ILE A 30 -9.20 -5.09 6.68
C ILE A 30 -9.36 -6.02 7.87
N ASP A 31 -8.26 -6.58 8.34
CA ASP A 31 -8.30 -7.61 9.38
C ASP A 31 -7.09 -7.58 10.32
N VAL A 32 -7.27 -8.11 11.54
CA VAL A 32 -6.16 -8.42 12.46
C VAL A 32 -5.87 -9.90 12.35
N VAL A 33 -4.67 -10.24 11.89
CA VAL A 33 -4.27 -11.61 11.56
C VAL A 33 -3.44 -12.24 12.67
N TYR A 34 -2.62 -11.44 13.36
CA TYR A 34 -1.75 -11.95 14.41
C TYR A 34 -1.42 -10.91 15.49
N ASN A 35 -1.24 -11.40 16.72
CA ASN A 35 -0.75 -10.62 17.84
C ASN A 35 0.17 -11.51 18.70
N ALA A 36 1.37 -11.03 19.00
CA ALA A 36 2.35 -11.82 19.75
C ALA A 36 2.01 -11.98 21.24
N SER A 37 1.24 -11.06 21.81
CA SER A 37 0.96 -11.03 23.26
C SER A 37 -0.28 -11.84 23.64
N ASN A 38 -1.31 -11.85 22.80
CA ASN A 38 -2.57 -12.53 23.13
C ASN A 38 -3.41 -12.84 21.88
N ASN A 39 -3.78 -14.11 21.71
CA ASN A 39 -4.60 -14.60 20.60
C ASN A 39 -6.06 -14.10 20.66
N GLU A 40 -6.59 -13.77 21.84
CA GLU A 40 -7.94 -13.21 21.97
C GLU A 40 -8.09 -11.85 21.27
N LEU A 41 -6.99 -11.10 21.12
CA LEU A 41 -6.98 -9.84 20.39
C LEU A 41 -7.13 -10.06 18.87
N VAL A 42 -6.66 -11.19 18.36
CA VAL A 42 -6.88 -11.61 16.97
C VAL A 42 -8.33 -12.03 16.78
N ARG A 43 -8.91 -12.76 17.73
CA ARG A 43 -10.32 -13.20 17.65
C ARG A 43 -11.30 -12.03 17.68
N THR A 44 -11.00 -11.00 18.47
CA THR A 44 -11.86 -9.82 18.65
C THR A 44 -11.51 -8.65 17.72
N LYS A 45 -10.49 -8.78 16.87
CA LYS A 45 -10.02 -7.73 15.94
C LYS A 45 -9.64 -6.44 16.66
N THR A 46 -8.97 -6.58 17.81
CA THR A 46 -8.52 -5.45 18.62
C THR A 46 -7.21 -4.89 18.09
N LEU A 47 -7.18 -3.58 17.81
CA LEU A 47 -5.99 -2.88 17.32
C LEU A 47 -5.11 -2.42 18.49
N VAL A 48 -3.88 -2.91 18.53
CA VAL A 48 -2.83 -2.50 19.47
C VAL A 48 -1.49 -2.34 18.75
N LYS A 49 -0.52 -1.72 19.42
CA LYS A 49 0.85 -1.64 18.90
C LYS A 49 1.39 -3.04 18.62
N SER A 50 2.06 -3.19 17.48
CA SER A 50 2.67 -4.45 17.01
C SER A 50 1.69 -5.58 16.65
N ALA A 51 0.40 -5.28 16.47
CA ALA A 51 -0.51 -6.20 15.80
C ALA A 51 -0.15 -6.31 14.30
N ILE A 52 -0.17 -7.52 13.75
CA ILE A 52 -0.03 -7.74 12.31
C ILE A 52 -1.43 -7.67 11.71
N VAL A 53 -1.61 -6.75 10.78
CA VAL A 53 -2.88 -6.43 10.15
C VAL A 53 -2.81 -6.58 8.64
N GLU A 54 -3.90 -7.00 8.04
CA GLU A 54 -4.11 -6.96 6.61
C GLU A 54 -4.66 -5.58 6.21
N VAL A 55 -4.05 -4.97 5.20
CA VAL A 55 -4.42 -3.63 4.71
C VAL A 55 -4.76 -3.67 3.24
N ASP A 56 -5.63 -2.77 2.80
CA ASP A 56 -5.94 -2.61 1.39
C ASP A 56 -4.71 -2.13 0.60
N ALA A 57 -4.34 -2.89 -0.43
CA ALA A 57 -3.20 -2.62 -1.30
C ALA A 57 -3.52 -1.60 -2.42
N THR A 58 -4.79 -1.29 -2.66
CA THR A 58 -5.23 -0.44 -3.79
C THR A 58 -4.50 0.91 -3.85
N PRO A 59 -4.36 1.67 -2.75
CA PRO A 59 -3.68 2.97 -2.80
C PRO A 59 -2.17 2.87 -3.11
N PHE A 60 -1.53 1.75 -2.75
CA PHE A 60 -0.13 1.49 -3.09
C PHE A 60 0.02 1.04 -4.53
N ARG A 61 -0.88 0.17 -5.00
CA ARG A 61 -0.92 -0.28 -6.40
C ARG A 61 -1.14 0.90 -7.34
N ASP A 62 -2.13 1.74 -7.07
CA ASP A 62 -2.42 2.93 -7.87
C ASP A 62 -1.22 3.87 -7.97
N TRP A 63 -0.46 4.01 -6.87
CA TRP A 63 0.76 4.78 -6.88
C TRP A 63 1.84 4.11 -7.72
N PHE A 64 2.03 2.80 -7.58
CA PHE A 64 3.03 2.04 -8.33
C PHE A 64 2.78 2.12 -9.83
N GLU A 65 1.54 1.90 -10.27
CA GLU A 65 1.16 1.98 -11.68
C GLU A 65 1.40 3.38 -12.27
N LYS A 66 1.19 4.44 -11.48
CA LYS A 66 1.45 5.83 -11.90
C LYS A 66 2.93 6.20 -11.85
N HIS A 67 3.67 5.69 -10.88
CA HIS A 67 5.08 6.05 -10.68
C HIS A 67 5.99 5.35 -11.69
N TYR A 68 5.75 4.06 -11.87
CA TYR A 68 6.54 3.18 -12.71
C TYR A 68 5.96 2.99 -14.11
N HIS A 69 4.72 3.42 -14.36
CA HIS A 69 4.03 3.13 -15.61
C HIS A 69 4.07 1.63 -15.91
N TYR A 70 3.81 0.82 -14.88
CA TYR A 70 3.89 -0.63 -14.94
C TYR A 70 2.70 -1.22 -14.20
N ARG A 71 1.93 -2.08 -14.88
CA ARG A 71 0.76 -2.74 -14.32
C ARG A 71 1.19 -3.95 -13.49
N ILE A 72 0.83 -3.96 -12.21
CA ILE A 72 1.04 -5.11 -11.34
C ILE A 72 0.04 -6.20 -11.72
N PRO A 73 0.48 -7.46 -11.95
CA PRO A 73 -0.41 -8.56 -12.25
C PRO A 73 -1.30 -8.86 -11.04
N VAL A 74 -2.60 -9.01 -11.27
CA VAL A 74 -3.51 -9.54 -10.26
C VAL A 74 -3.93 -10.94 -10.68
N LYS A 75 -3.79 -11.89 -9.76
CA LYS A 75 -4.18 -13.29 -9.97
C LYS A 75 -5.62 -13.35 -10.53
N GLY A 76 -5.77 -13.87 -11.75
CA GLY A 76 -7.06 -13.98 -12.45
C GLY A 76 -7.50 -12.76 -13.26
N LYS A 77 -6.62 -11.76 -13.47
CA LYS A 77 -6.82 -10.62 -14.39
C LYS A 77 -5.69 -10.55 -15.43
N GLU A 78 -5.70 -9.51 -16.27
CA GLU A 78 -4.68 -9.23 -17.30
C GLU A 78 -3.25 -9.41 -16.78
N GLU A 79 -2.38 -9.92 -17.66
CA GLU A 79 -0.95 -10.04 -17.41
C GLU A 79 -0.36 -8.66 -17.09
N GLY A 80 0.50 -8.62 -16.07
CA GLY A 80 1.23 -7.41 -15.70
C GLY A 80 2.23 -7.03 -16.79
N GLY A 81 2.61 -5.75 -16.83
CA GLY A 81 3.54 -5.29 -17.86
C GLY A 81 3.65 -3.77 -17.98
N PRO A 82 4.59 -3.30 -18.81
CA PRO A 82 4.81 -1.88 -19.03
C PRO A 82 3.59 -1.24 -19.71
N ILE A 83 3.12 -0.14 -19.14
CA ILE A 83 2.08 0.71 -19.71
C ILE A 83 2.74 1.64 -20.73
N ALA A 84 2.29 1.61 -21.98
CA ALA A 84 2.83 2.47 -23.03
C ALA A 84 2.54 3.94 -22.73
N VAL A 85 3.58 4.74 -22.56
CA VAL A 85 3.51 6.19 -22.45
C VAL A 85 4.27 6.78 -23.63
N THR A 86 3.60 7.59 -24.46
CA THR A 86 4.21 8.28 -25.59
C THR A 86 4.41 9.76 -25.26
N GLY A 87 5.64 10.24 -25.41
CA GLY A 87 5.97 11.66 -25.32
C GLY A 87 5.55 12.43 -26.58
N LYS A 88 5.79 13.75 -26.59
CA LYS A 88 5.52 14.62 -27.75
C LYS A 88 6.24 14.15 -29.02
N ASP A 89 7.38 13.48 -28.87
CA ASP A 89 8.21 12.93 -29.95
C ASP A 89 7.77 11.52 -30.40
N GLY A 90 6.62 11.01 -29.93
CA GLY A 90 6.11 9.67 -30.23
C GLY A 90 6.86 8.52 -29.57
N LYS A 91 7.99 8.79 -28.90
CA LYS A 91 8.79 7.82 -28.15
C LYS A 91 8.45 7.83 -26.66
N THR A 92 8.67 6.70 -25.99
CA THR A 92 8.59 6.65 -24.53
C THR A 92 9.68 7.52 -23.91
N PRO A 93 9.34 8.43 -22.98
CA PRO A 93 10.34 9.25 -22.33
C PRO A 93 11.40 8.38 -21.64
N SER A 94 12.67 8.69 -21.82
CA SER A 94 13.80 7.93 -21.24
C SER A 94 13.68 7.72 -19.74
N LYS A 95 13.14 8.71 -19.02
CA LYS A 95 12.86 8.65 -17.58
C LYS A 95 11.80 7.62 -17.21
N VAL A 96 10.78 7.44 -18.06
CA VAL A 96 9.73 6.43 -17.86
C VAL A 96 10.29 5.04 -18.12
N ALA A 97 11.05 4.88 -19.20
CA ALA A 97 11.72 3.61 -19.50
C ALA A 97 12.70 3.18 -18.39
N ALA A 98 13.51 4.12 -17.87
CA ALA A 98 14.42 3.84 -16.76
C ALA A 98 13.69 3.40 -15.48
N ARG A 99 12.51 3.97 -15.21
CA ARG A 99 11.67 3.56 -14.08
C ARG A 99 11.03 2.19 -14.32
N GLN A 100 10.47 1.95 -15.50
CA GLN A 100 9.90 0.65 -15.89
C GLN A 100 10.92 -0.49 -15.71
N ALA A 101 12.20 -0.24 -16.01
CA ALA A 101 13.27 -1.22 -15.83
C ALA A 101 13.60 -1.57 -14.36
N VAL A 102 13.25 -0.71 -13.40
CA VAL A 102 13.41 -0.98 -11.96
C VAL A 102 12.18 -1.72 -11.39
N ALA A 103 11.04 -1.65 -12.09
CA ALA A 103 9.77 -2.19 -11.63
C ALA A 103 9.55 -3.68 -11.98
N GLY A 104 10.27 -4.20 -12.98
CA GLY A 104 10.23 -5.61 -13.42
C GLY A 104 11.47 -6.36 -12.98
#